data_AF-W4VJP3-F1
#
_entry.id   AF-W4VJP3-F1
#
_cell.length_a   1.000
_cell.length_b   1.000
_cell.length_c   1.000
_cell.angle_alpha   90.00
_cell.angle_beta   90.00
_cell.angle_gamma   90.00
#
_symmetry.space_group_name_H-M   'P 1'
#
loop_
_entity.id
_entity.type
_entity.pdbx_description
1 polymer ?
#
loop_
_entity_poly.entity_id
_entity_poly.type
_entity_poly.pdbx_seq_one_letter_code
_entity_poly.pdbx_strand_id
1 'polypeptide(L)'
;MLAYLDVVLTNAENWLGRPASPAGVLYFHVHNPMVSASDFLTEDKIEQEIFKKFKMKGLLLDQEDVVRMMDTSLESGRSNIIPAGFSKTGSFYKGSAVAEREIFSELQGYIHRLMENAGLAITEGRSILTHSSSNSKQRVHFARIARYVNLIRR
;
A
#
# COMPACT_ATOMS: atom_id res chain seq x y z
N MET A 1 -4.72 -1.87 -4.51
CA MET A 1 -4.55 -0.45 -4.10
C MET A 1 -4.21 0.42 -5.29
N LEU A 2 -3.11 0.16 -6.00
CA LEU A 2 -2.72 0.97 -7.16
C LEU A 2 -3.76 1.01 -8.29
N ALA A 3 -4.50 -0.08 -8.55
CA ALA A 3 -5.64 -0.07 -9.47
C ALA A 3 -6.76 0.92 -9.07
N TYR A 4 -7.02 1.08 -7.77
CA TYR A 4 -7.99 2.07 -7.31
C TYR A 4 -7.46 3.49 -7.50
N LEU A 5 -6.18 3.71 -7.21
CA LEU A 5 -5.53 5.00 -7.44
C LEU A 5 -5.58 5.37 -8.94
N ASP A 6 -5.30 4.42 -9.82
CA ASP A 6 -5.38 4.59 -11.28
C ASP A 6 -6.77 5.03 -11.74
N VAL A 7 -7.82 4.34 -11.27
CA VAL A 7 -9.22 4.69 -11.57
C VAL A 7 -9.54 6.11 -11.10
N VAL A 8 -9.13 6.48 -9.88
CA VAL A 8 -9.38 7.81 -9.31
C VAL A 8 -8.69 8.90 -10.14
N LEU A 9 -7.42 8.69 -10.52
CA LEU A 9 -6.66 9.67 -11.29
C LEU A 9 -7.17 9.80 -12.72
N THR A 10 -7.43 8.68 -13.39
CA THR A 10 -7.93 8.65 -14.77
C THR A 10 -9.29 9.35 -14.91
N ASN A 11 -10.13 9.28 -13.89
CA ASN A 11 -11.48 9.86 -13.91
C ASN A 11 -11.59 11.18 -13.12
N ALA A 12 -10.48 11.75 -12.66
CA ALA A 12 -10.47 12.92 -11.81
C ALA A 12 -11.12 14.14 -12.49
N GLU A 13 -10.84 14.40 -13.76
CA GLU A 13 -11.45 15.53 -14.48
C GLU A 13 -12.97 15.39 -14.58
N ASN A 14 -13.46 14.19 -14.86
CA ASN A 14 -14.90 13.93 -15.01
C ASN A 14 -15.66 14.03 -13.69
N TRP A 15 -15.07 13.57 -12.59
CA TRP A 15 -15.75 13.58 -11.28
C TRP A 15 -15.47 14.89 -10.51
N LEU A 16 -14.20 15.29 -10.41
CA LEU A 16 -13.79 16.44 -9.59
C LEU A 16 -13.77 17.77 -10.37
N GLY A 17 -13.99 17.75 -11.68
CA GLY A 17 -13.93 18.93 -12.54
C GLY A 17 -12.51 19.47 -12.78
N ARG A 18 -11.48 18.71 -12.37
CA ARG A 18 -10.06 19.08 -12.52
C ARG A 18 -9.16 17.84 -12.48
N PRO A 19 -7.96 17.90 -13.10
CA PRO A 19 -6.99 16.82 -13.00
C PRO A 19 -6.50 16.66 -11.56
N ALA A 20 -6.12 15.44 -11.21
CA ALA A 20 -5.52 15.10 -9.92
C ALA A 20 -4.14 14.45 -10.11
N SER A 21 -3.29 14.57 -9.10
CA SER A 21 -1.96 13.94 -9.07
C SER A 21 -1.87 12.93 -7.93
N PRO A 22 -1.10 11.82 -8.10
CA PRO A 22 -0.93 10.83 -7.04
C PRO A 22 -0.20 11.43 -5.85
N ALA A 23 -0.82 11.41 -4.68
CA ALA A 23 -0.15 11.78 -3.42
C ALA A 23 0.51 10.56 -2.76
N GLY A 24 -0.06 9.37 -2.94
CA GLY A 24 0.44 8.12 -2.39
C GLY A 24 -0.65 7.04 -2.34
N VAL A 25 -0.25 5.83 -1.92
CA VAL A 25 -1.14 4.73 -1.55
C VAL A 25 -0.84 4.30 -0.13
N LEU A 26 -1.85 4.31 0.73
CA LEU A 26 -1.72 3.96 2.14
C LEU A 26 -2.65 2.81 2.50
N TYR A 27 -2.15 1.91 3.34
CA TYR A 27 -2.89 0.82 3.94
C TYR A 27 -2.96 1.06 5.44
N PHE A 28 -4.20 1.10 5.94
CA PHE A 28 -4.49 1.20 7.35
C PHE A 28 -4.75 -0.20 7.93
N HIS A 29 -4.03 -0.53 9.00
CA HIS A 29 -4.21 -1.80 9.70
C HIS A 29 -5.38 -1.71 10.69
N VAL A 30 -6.53 -2.30 10.35
CA VAL A 30 -7.64 -2.45 11.31
C VAL A 30 -7.36 -3.64 12.21
N HIS A 31 -7.00 -3.38 13.47
CA HIS A 31 -6.68 -4.38 14.48
C HIS A 31 -6.84 -3.80 15.89
N ASN A 32 -6.81 -4.66 16.91
CA ASN A 32 -6.76 -4.26 18.32
C ASN A 32 -5.35 -4.56 18.86
N PRO A 33 -4.38 -3.63 18.76
CA PRO A 33 -3.00 -3.88 19.15
C PRO A 33 -2.85 -3.99 20.67
N MET A 34 -2.13 -5.02 21.12
CA MET A 34 -1.66 -5.12 22.49
C MET A 34 -0.29 -4.45 22.61
N VAL A 35 -0.12 -3.61 23.64
CA VAL A 35 1.18 -3.01 23.98
C VAL A 35 1.86 -3.88 25.02
N SER A 36 3.06 -4.35 24.70
CA SER A 36 3.95 -5.03 25.65
C SER A 36 4.99 -4.04 26.15
N ALA A 37 5.07 -3.86 27.47
CA ALA A 37 6.06 -3.00 28.11
C ALA A 37 6.83 -3.79 29.18
N SER A 38 8.15 -3.58 29.26
CA SER A 38 9.00 -4.14 30.31
C SER A 38 8.80 -3.45 31.66
N ASP A 39 8.34 -2.20 31.64
CA ASP A 39 8.23 -1.31 32.78
C ASP A 39 6.82 -0.70 32.87
N PHE A 40 6.48 -0.14 34.04
CA PHE A 40 5.23 0.60 34.22
C PHE A 40 5.23 1.85 33.33
N LEU A 41 4.32 1.87 32.35
CA LEU A 41 4.06 3.04 31.52
C LEU A 41 2.93 3.88 32.13
N THR A 42 3.03 5.20 32.01
CA THR A 42 1.92 6.11 32.27
C THR A 42 0.86 5.96 31.17
N GLU A 43 -0.39 6.32 31.47
CA GLU A 43 -1.51 6.25 30.50
C GLU A 43 -1.16 6.94 29.18
N ASP A 44 -0.62 8.17 29.23
CA ASP A 44 -0.20 8.91 28.03
C ASP A 44 0.82 8.16 27.16
N LYS A 45 1.74 7.42 27.79
CA LYS A 45 2.75 6.63 27.06
C LYS A 45 2.12 5.39 26.45
N ILE A 46 1.14 4.78 27.13
CA ILE A 46 0.38 3.65 26.60
C ILE A 46 -0.39 4.10 25.35
N GLU A 47 -1.09 5.24 25.41
CA GLU A 47 -1.84 5.79 24.29
C GLU A 47 -0.93 6.06 23.08
N GLN A 48 0.26 6.65 23.31
CA GLN A 48 1.25 6.87 22.25
C GLN A 48 1.76 5.56 21.62
N GLU A 49 2.02 4.53 22.43
CA GLU A 49 2.48 3.23 21.91
C GLU A 49 1.37 2.52 21.13
N ILE A 50 0.11 2.60 21.56
CA ILE A 50 -1.05 2.12 20.80
C ILE A 50 -1.13 2.86 19.47
N PHE A 51 -1.07 4.20 19.49
CA PHE A 51 -1.18 5.03 18.30
C PHE A 51 -0.12 4.68 17.25
N LYS A 52 1.13 4.46 17.68
CA LYS A 52 2.22 4.02 16.79
C LYS A 52 1.93 2.69 16.07
N LYS A 53 1.14 1.79 16.66
CA LYS A 53 0.76 0.51 16.00
C LYS A 53 -0.20 0.73 14.82
N PHE A 54 -0.92 1.84 14.81
CA PHE A 54 -1.80 2.24 13.71
C PHE A 54 -1.09 3.04 12.61
N LYS A 55 0.23 3.25 12.73
CA LYS A 55 1.04 3.85 11.66
C LYS A 55 0.78 3.14 10.33
N MET A 56 0.34 3.91 9.35
CA MET A 56 0.03 3.39 8.03
C MET A 56 1.29 2.91 7.33
N LYS A 57 1.10 1.92 6.45
CA LYS A 57 2.13 1.45 5.52
C LYS A 57 1.74 1.82 4.12
N GLY A 58 2.71 2.01 3.24
CA GLY A 58 2.40 2.42 1.88
C GLY A 58 3.57 3.07 1.19
N LEU A 59 3.24 3.75 0.08
CA LEU A 59 4.18 4.50 -0.74
C LEU A 59 3.62 5.90 -0.93
N LEU A 60 4.44 6.91 -0.68
CA LEU A 60 4.09 8.32 -0.83
C LEU A 60 4.82 8.94 -2.00
N LEU A 61 4.30 10.04 -2.53
CA LEU A 61 5.03 10.85 -3.48
C LEU A 61 6.19 11.58 -2.78
N ASP A 62 7.35 11.62 -3.42
CA ASP A 62 8.53 12.35 -2.97
C ASP A 62 8.35 13.87 -3.15
N GLN A 63 7.40 14.42 -2.40
CA GLN A 63 7.05 15.84 -2.35
C GLN A 63 6.76 16.25 -0.91
N GLU A 64 7.62 17.11 -0.37
CA GLU A 64 7.60 17.46 1.06
C GLU A 64 6.30 18.13 1.49
N ASP A 65 5.78 19.05 0.67
CA ASP A 65 4.52 19.75 0.89
C ASP A 65 3.32 18.79 0.93
N VAL A 66 3.25 17.86 -0.03
CA VAL A 66 2.23 16.82 -0.08
C VAL A 66 2.28 15.94 1.16
N VAL A 67 3.47 15.52 1.58
CA VAL A 67 3.62 14.66 2.75
C VAL A 67 3.32 15.40 4.06
N ARG A 68 3.65 16.70 4.16
CA ARG A 68 3.24 17.55 5.30
C ARG A 68 1.72 17.73 5.39
N MET A 69 1.02 17.75 4.25
CA MET A 69 -0.45 17.76 4.26
C MET A 69 -1.05 16.42 4.73
N MET A 70 -0.31 15.32 4.66
CA MET A 70 -0.76 14.03 5.18
C MET A 70 -0.58 13.86 6.69
N ASP A 71 0.39 14.57 7.28
CA ASP A 71 0.59 14.64 8.74
C ASP A 71 0.94 16.08 9.13
N THR A 72 -0.08 16.86 9.47
CA THR A 72 0.07 18.28 9.82
C THR A 72 0.77 18.50 11.16
N SER A 73 0.96 17.44 11.96
CA SER A 73 1.71 17.51 13.23
C SER A 73 3.22 17.32 13.03
N LEU A 74 3.65 16.93 11.83
CA LEU A 74 5.05 16.62 11.52
C LEU A 74 5.80 17.87 11.03
N GLU A 75 6.48 18.55 11.95
CA GLU A 75 7.47 19.59 11.61
C GLU A 75 8.82 18.97 11.23
N SER A 76 9.36 18.13 12.13
CA SER A 76 10.58 17.34 11.95
C SER A 76 10.48 16.03 12.74
N GLY A 77 11.34 15.06 12.46
CA GLY A 77 11.28 13.75 13.08
C GLY A 77 10.57 12.71 12.21
N ARG A 78 10.11 11.62 12.82
CA ARG A 78 9.40 10.53 12.13
C ARG A 78 7.92 10.66 12.44
N SER A 79 7.07 10.54 11.42
CA SER A 79 5.62 10.50 11.63
C SER A 79 5.20 9.22 12.33
N ASN A 80 4.20 9.32 13.21
CA ASN A 80 3.49 8.17 13.78
C ASN A 80 2.26 7.76 12.94
N ILE A 81 1.88 8.56 11.94
CA ILE A 81 0.68 8.36 11.09
C ILE A 81 1.07 7.75 9.75
N ILE A 82 2.09 8.30 9.08
CA ILE A 82 2.51 7.92 7.73
C ILE A 82 3.94 7.35 7.70
N PRO A 83 4.32 6.56 6.68
CA PRO A 83 5.65 5.94 6.60
C PRO A 83 6.73 6.93 6.12
N ALA A 84 6.75 8.16 6.63
CA ALA A 84 7.72 9.19 6.28
C ALA A 84 8.21 9.97 7.52
N GLY A 85 9.25 10.77 7.31
CA GLY A 85 9.80 11.68 8.30
C GLY A 85 10.71 12.71 7.66
N PHE A 86 10.90 13.84 8.33
CA PHE A 86 11.71 14.96 7.85
C PHE A 86 12.88 15.25 8.77
N SER A 87 14.00 15.62 8.17
CA SER A 87 15.14 16.21 8.88
C SER A 87 14.81 17.65 9.33
N LYS A 88 15.67 18.23 10.16
CA LYS A 88 15.54 19.65 10.55
C LYS A 88 15.67 20.61 9.36
N THR A 89 16.25 20.16 8.25
CA THR A 89 16.43 20.96 7.03
C THR A 89 15.29 20.78 6.03
N GLY A 90 14.24 20.00 6.36
CA GLY A 90 13.06 19.80 5.51
C GLY A 90 13.09 18.51 4.69
N SER A 91 14.27 18.01 4.34
CA SER A 91 14.43 16.80 3.51
C SER A 91 13.96 15.51 4.18
N PHE A 92 13.51 14.54 3.38
CA PHE A 92 13.10 13.22 3.87
C PHE A 92 14.22 12.46 4.58
N TYR A 93 13.86 11.73 5.64
CA TYR A 93 14.76 10.78 6.27
C TYR A 93 14.98 9.53 5.41
N LYS A 94 16.20 8.99 5.49
CA LYS A 94 16.52 7.64 4.98
C LYS A 94 15.55 6.62 5.58
N GLY A 95 14.89 5.86 4.70
CA GLY A 95 13.88 4.87 5.07
C GLY A 95 12.44 5.42 5.13
N SER A 96 12.20 6.66 4.69
CA SER A 96 10.85 7.09 4.32
C SER A 96 10.40 6.31 3.09
N ALA A 97 9.16 5.82 3.08
CA ALA A 97 8.58 5.10 1.96
C ALA A 97 8.01 6.09 0.94
N VAL A 98 8.91 6.83 0.29
CA VAL A 98 8.62 7.82 -0.75
C VAL A 98 9.15 7.33 -2.10
N ALA A 99 8.53 7.79 -3.18
CA ALA A 99 8.98 7.54 -4.54
C ALA A 99 8.68 8.74 -5.45
N GLU A 100 9.54 8.92 -6.45
CA GLU A 100 9.39 9.94 -7.48
C GLU A 100 8.12 9.71 -8.32
N ARG A 101 7.64 10.75 -9.00
CA ARG A 101 6.41 10.71 -9.79
C ARG A 101 6.50 9.69 -10.92
N GLU A 102 7.69 9.55 -11.48
CA GLU A 102 8.06 8.64 -12.55
C GLU A 102 7.78 7.19 -12.14
N ILE A 103 8.10 6.83 -10.90
CA ILE A 103 7.82 5.49 -10.35
C ILE A 103 6.31 5.24 -10.26
N PHE A 104 5.50 6.24 -9.90
CA PHE A 104 4.05 6.10 -9.92
C PHE A 104 3.51 5.88 -11.33
N SER A 105 4.03 6.60 -12.32
CA SER A 105 3.69 6.42 -13.73
C SER A 105 4.08 5.02 -14.24
N GLU A 106 5.27 4.53 -13.86
CA GLU A 106 5.72 3.17 -14.19
C GLU A 106 4.83 2.10 -13.56
N LEU A 107 4.45 2.27 -12.28
CA LEU A 107 3.55 1.38 -11.57
C LEU A 107 2.16 1.33 -12.22
N GLN A 108 1.62 2.48 -12.65
CA GLN A 108 0.38 2.52 -13.43
C GLN A 108 0.53 1.74 -14.73
N GLY A 109 1.56 2.04 -15.53
CA GLY A 109 1.80 1.33 -16.79
C GLY A 109 1.98 -0.18 -16.61
N TYR A 110 2.64 -0.60 -15.53
CA TYR A 110 2.76 -2.02 -15.18
C TYR A 110 1.40 -2.67 -14.89
N ILE A 111 0.52 -1.98 -14.16
CA ILE A 111 -0.82 -2.49 -13.83
C ILE A 111 -1.69 -2.62 -15.07
N HIS A 112 -1.68 -1.63 -15.96
CA HIS A 112 -2.40 -1.71 -17.24
C HIS A 112 -1.95 -2.93 -18.04
N ARG A 113 -0.64 -3.13 -18.22
CA ARG A 113 -0.11 -4.33 -18.88
C ARG A 113 -0.48 -5.63 -18.17
N LEU A 114 -0.47 -5.65 -16.84
CA LEU A 114 -0.84 -6.83 -16.06
C LEU A 114 -2.31 -7.19 -16.27
N MET A 115 -3.20 -6.20 -16.27
CA MET A 115 -4.63 -6.38 -16.52
C MET A 115 -4.91 -6.84 -17.96
N GLU A 116 -4.26 -6.22 -18.94
CA GLU A 116 -4.38 -6.58 -20.36
C GLU A 116 -3.93 -8.03 -20.59
N ASN A 117 -2.74 -8.39 -20.12
CA ASN A 117 -2.21 -9.75 -20.24
C ASN A 117 -3.10 -10.79 -19.55
N ALA A 118 -3.65 -10.46 -18.38
CA ALA A 118 -4.61 -11.32 -17.69
C ALA A 118 -5.90 -11.49 -18.49
N GLY A 119 -6.44 -10.41 -19.05
CA GLY A 119 -7.62 -10.44 -19.92
C GLY A 119 -7.40 -11.31 -21.16
N LEU A 120 -6.29 -11.12 -21.87
CA LEU A 120 -5.91 -11.92 -23.04
C LEU A 120 -5.76 -13.40 -22.68
N ALA A 121 -5.09 -13.71 -21.57
CA ALA A 121 -4.97 -15.08 -21.09
C ALA A 121 -6.33 -15.72 -20.81
N ILE A 122 -7.27 -14.98 -20.21
CA ILE A 122 -8.64 -15.46 -19.98
C ILE A 122 -9.37 -15.72 -21.30
N THR A 123 -9.32 -14.78 -22.26
CA THR A 123 -10.00 -14.92 -23.56
C THR A 123 -9.43 -16.05 -24.42
N GLU A 124 -8.14 -16.35 -24.27
CA GLU A 124 -7.47 -17.46 -24.95
C GLU A 124 -7.67 -18.82 -24.23
N GLY A 125 -8.45 -18.86 -23.15
CA GLY A 125 -8.69 -20.09 -22.37
C GLY A 125 -7.46 -20.57 -21.58
N ARG A 126 -6.44 -19.73 -21.41
CA ARG A 126 -5.27 -20.03 -20.59
C ARG A 126 -5.63 -19.90 -19.12
N SER A 127 -6.03 -21.02 -18.51
CA SER A 127 -6.13 -21.13 -17.05
C SER A 127 -4.71 -21.16 -16.47
N ILE A 128 -4.25 -20.01 -15.96
CA ILE A 128 -2.95 -19.87 -15.28
C ILE A 128 -3.05 -20.59 -13.93
N LEU A 129 -2.81 -21.90 -13.92
CA LEU A 129 -2.46 -22.65 -12.70
C LEU A 129 -0.94 -22.55 -12.44
N THR A 130 -0.35 -21.38 -12.66
CA THR A 130 1.08 -21.18 -12.45
C THR A 130 1.34 -20.89 -10.98
N HIS A 131 1.98 -21.85 -10.32
CA HIS A 131 2.45 -21.73 -8.96
C HIS A 131 3.70 -20.83 -8.94
N SER A 132 3.52 -19.55 -8.60
CA SER A 132 4.67 -18.68 -8.29
C SER A 132 5.33 -19.14 -6.99
N SER A 133 6.63 -19.42 -7.03
CA SER A 133 7.46 -20.02 -5.96
C SER A 133 7.87 -19.05 -4.85
N SER A 134 7.29 -17.85 -4.78
CA SER A 134 7.60 -16.89 -3.72
C SER A 134 6.74 -17.18 -2.47
N ASN A 135 7.39 -17.77 -1.46
CA ASN A 135 6.89 -18.13 -0.12
C ASN A 135 5.89 -19.31 -0.02
N SER A 136 6.46 -20.51 0.09
CA SER A 136 5.79 -21.82 0.14
C SER A 136 4.87 -22.06 1.37
N LYS A 137 4.95 -21.25 2.44
CA LYS A 137 4.21 -21.52 3.68
C LYS A 137 2.77 -21.02 3.74
N GLN A 138 2.35 -20.07 2.90
CA GLN A 138 1.04 -19.40 3.07
C GLN A 138 -0.05 -19.82 2.06
N ARG A 139 0.28 -20.54 0.99
CA ARG A 139 -0.64 -20.66 -0.16
C ARG A 139 -1.41 -21.98 -0.27
N VAL A 140 -1.02 -23.03 0.47
CA VAL A 140 -1.72 -24.34 0.43
C VAL A 140 -3.11 -24.26 1.08
N HIS A 141 -3.36 -23.29 1.96
CA HIS A 141 -4.63 -23.19 2.69
C HIS A 141 -5.79 -22.55 1.90
N PHE A 142 -5.51 -21.79 0.84
CA PHE A 142 -6.54 -21.02 0.10
C PHE A 142 -6.89 -21.56 -1.29
N ALA A 143 -6.17 -22.56 -1.81
CA ALA A 143 -6.48 -23.18 -3.10
C ALA A 143 -7.54 -24.30 -2.96
N ARG A 144 -8.78 -23.96 -2.57
CA ARG A 144 -9.89 -24.94 -2.48
C ARG A 144 -10.46 -25.32 -3.86
N ILE A 145 -10.22 -24.49 -4.89
CA ILE A 145 -10.74 -24.69 -6.26
C ILE A 145 -9.96 -25.76 -7.03
N ALA A 146 -8.65 -25.93 -6.78
CA ALA A 146 -7.83 -26.93 -7.47
C ALA A 146 -8.23 -28.39 -7.17
N ARG A 147 -8.96 -28.63 -6.07
CA ARG A 147 -9.43 -29.98 -5.70
C ARG A 147 -10.63 -30.46 -6.53
N TYR A 148 -11.45 -29.54 -7.05
CA TYR A 148 -12.65 -29.91 -7.82
C TYR A 148 -12.35 -30.29 -9.28
N VAL A 149 -11.36 -29.63 -9.90
CA VAL A 149 -11.02 -29.88 -11.32
C VAL A 149 -10.48 -31.31 -11.54
N ASN A 150 -9.79 -31.88 -10.54
CA ASN A 150 -9.32 -33.27 -10.60
C ASN A 150 -10.42 -34.31 -10.31
N LEU A 151 -11.56 -33.91 -9.73
CA LEU A 151 -12.66 -34.84 -9.42
C LEU A 151 -13.58 -35.07 -10.63
N ILE A 152 -13.64 -34.13 -11.58
CA ILE A 152 -14.48 -34.20 -12.79
C ILE A 152 -13.76 -34.94 -13.95
N ARG A 153 -12.47 -35.25 -13.80
CA ARG A 153 -11.67 -36.02 -14.76
C ARG A 153 -11.51 -37.51 -14.41
N ARG A 154 -12.34 -38.04 -13.51
CA ARG A 154 -12.46 -39.48 -13.25
C ARG A 154 -13.85 -39.97 -13.58
#